data_AF-A0A4Q7ZJN3-F1
#
_entry.id   AF-A0A4Q7ZJN3-F1
#
_cell.length_a   1.000
_cell.length_b   1.000
_cell.length_c   1.000
_cell.angle_alpha   90.00
_cell.angle_beta   90.00
_cell.angle_gamma   90.00
#
_symmetry.space_group_name_H-M   'P 1'
#
loop_
_entity.id
_entity.type
_entity.pdbx_description
1 polymer ?
#
loop_
_entity_poly.entity_id
_entity_poly.type
_entity_poly.pdbx_seq_one_letter_code
_entity_poly.pdbx_strand_id
1 'polypeptide(L)'
;MWLDRISTDPDGMELKPLRLNFAQVCLWCGRRWCGAPECVAAHAASTWVVCPACDGFEMIDCLCNGGLVEAGPGLVAAQRGRVLPVTAAPAEVATVSGPGPETA
;
A
#
# COMPACT_ATOMS: atom_id res chain seq x y z
N MET A 1 -5.86 -1.43 29.70
CA MET A 1 -6.55 -2.14 28.61
C MET A 1 -6.08 -1.50 27.30
N TRP A 2 -4.94 -1.95 26.77
CA TRP A 2 -4.21 -1.40 25.60
C TRP A 2 -3.82 -2.54 24.65
N LEU A 3 -4.76 -3.42 24.36
CA LEU A 3 -4.58 -4.40 23.30
C LEU A 3 -4.72 -3.66 21.97
N ASP A 4 -3.92 -4.06 20.98
CA ASP A 4 -4.19 -3.88 19.55
C ASP A 4 -3.48 -2.72 18.83
N ARG A 5 -2.15 -2.74 18.84
CA ARG A 5 -1.35 -2.11 17.78
C ARG A 5 -1.53 -2.90 16.49
N ILE A 6 -1.89 -2.18 15.45
CA ILE A 6 -2.28 -2.67 14.14
C ILE A 6 -1.19 -2.23 13.17
N SER A 7 -0.84 -3.12 12.23
CA SER A 7 0.16 -2.94 11.16
C SER A 7 1.56 -2.52 11.59
N THR A 8 2.11 -3.24 12.56
CA THR A 8 3.50 -3.03 12.90
C THR A 8 4.40 -3.85 11.99
N ASP A 9 5.39 -3.19 11.38
CA ASP A 9 6.71 -3.78 11.17
C ASP A 9 7.08 -4.64 12.42
N PRO A 10 7.90 -5.72 12.31
CA PRO A 10 8.34 -6.48 13.48
C PRO A 10 8.72 -5.64 14.72
N ASP A 11 9.16 -4.39 14.55
CA ASP A 11 9.54 -3.45 15.61
C ASP A 11 8.40 -2.57 16.21
N GLY A 12 7.15 -2.72 15.77
CA GLY A 12 6.05 -1.95 16.38
C GLY A 12 5.70 -0.63 15.68
N MET A 13 6.24 -0.36 14.49
CA MET A 13 6.04 0.92 13.77
C MET A 13 4.75 0.94 12.94
N GLU A 14 3.92 1.97 13.14
CA GLU A 14 2.74 2.21 12.30
C GLU A 14 3.17 2.58 10.87
N LEU A 15 2.81 1.74 9.90
CA LEU A 15 3.06 2.02 8.49
C LEU A 15 1.97 2.92 7.94
N LYS A 16 2.35 4.03 7.30
CA LYS A 16 1.41 4.99 6.71
C LYS A 16 2.03 5.69 5.51
N PRO A 17 1.32 5.82 4.38
CA PRO A 17 1.82 6.59 3.26
C PRO A 17 1.92 8.07 3.64
N LEU A 18 2.84 8.78 3.00
CA LEU A 18 2.88 10.24 3.09
C LEU A 18 1.53 10.81 2.63
N ARG A 19 0.95 11.72 3.41
CA ARG A 19 -0.31 12.39 3.06
C ARG A 19 -0.22 13.11 1.72
N LEU A 20 0.96 13.70 1.46
CA LEU A 20 1.30 14.31 0.18
C LEU A 20 2.28 13.36 -0.52
N ASN A 21 1.98 12.99 -1.76
CA ASN A 21 2.93 12.19 -2.55
C ASN A 21 4.19 13.02 -2.89
N PHE A 22 5.16 12.40 -3.58
CA PHE A 22 6.41 13.07 -3.95
C PHE A 22 6.20 14.35 -4.79
N ALA A 23 5.10 14.44 -5.54
CA ALA A 23 4.70 15.63 -6.29
C ALA A 23 3.88 16.66 -5.47
N GLN A 24 3.84 16.50 -4.15
CA GLN A 24 3.08 17.32 -3.20
C GLN A 24 1.57 17.26 -3.38
N VAL A 25 1.03 16.22 -4.02
CA VAL A 25 -0.40 16.01 -4.23
C VAL A 25 -1.01 15.28 -3.05
N CYS A 26 -2.11 15.79 -2.50
CA CYS A 26 -2.79 15.19 -1.37
C CYS A 26 -3.54 13.92 -1.75
N LEU A 27 -3.32 12.86 -0.98
CA LEU A 27 -3.99 11.57 -1.14
C LEU A 27 -5.52 11.66 -1.12
N TRP A 28 -6.07 12.57 -0.31
CA TRP A 28 -7.50 12.67 -0.09
C TRP A 28 -8.23 13.52 -1.13
N CYS A 29 -7.72 14.73 -1.39
CA CYS A 29 -8.41 15.69 -2.25
C CYS A 29 -7.75 15.91 -3.61
N GLY A 30 -6.61 15.27 -3.89
CA GLY A 30 -5.90 15.41 -5.17
C GLY A 30 -5.28 16.78 -5.43
N ARG A 31 -5.33 17.73 -4.48
CA ARG A 31 -4.74 19.07 -4.64
C ARG A 31 -3.27 19.11 -4.23
N ARG A 32 -2.47 19.92 -4.93
CA ARG A 32 -1.08 20.19 -4.56
C ARG A 32 -0.99 21.08 -3.31
N TRP A 33 0.02 20.85 -2.48
CA TRP A 33 0.33 21.64 -1.26
C TRP A 33 -0.86 21.77 -0.29
N CYS A 34 -1.72 20.75 -0.22
CA CYS A 34 -2.94 20.83 0.57
C CYS A 34 -2.64 21.00 2.07
N GLY A 35 -3.11 22.10 2.66
CA GLY A 35 -3.12 22.37 4.10
C GLY A 35 -4.51 22.27 4.76
N ALA A 36 -5.51 21.76 4.02
CA ALA A 36 -6.89 21.75 4.49
C ALA A 36 -7.06 20.88 5.76
N PRO A 37 -7.64 21.39 6.86
CA PRO A 37 -7.73 20.70 8.15
C PRO A 37 -8.40 19.33 8.06
N GLU A 38 -9.42 19.19 7.22
CA GLU A 38 -10.15 17.94 7.00
C GLU A 38 -9.28 16.83 6.42
N CYS A 39 -8.37 17.16 5.50
CA CYS A 39 -7.44 16.18 4.91
C CYS A 39 -6.34 15.79 5.90
N VAL A 40 -5.93 16.72 6.77
CA VAL A 40 -4.96 16.45 7.84
C VAL A 40 -5.58 15.53 8.89
N ALA A 41 -6.81 15.82 9.32
CA ALA A 41 -7.55 15.00 10.27
C ALA A 41 -7.86 13.61 9.72
N ALA A 42 -8.33 13.51 8.47
CA ALA A 42 -8.59 12.23 7.80
C ALA A 42 -7.31 11.39 7.72
N HIS A 43 -6.19 12.01 7.32
CA HIS A 43 -4.91 11.29 7.32
C HIS A 43 -4.56 10.86 8.74
N ALA A 44 -4.55 11.73 9.74
CA ALA A 44 -4.22 11.36 11.12
C ALA A 44 -5.07 10.18 11.65
N ALA A 45 -6.37 10.17 11.39
CA ALA A 45 -7.30 9.13 11.85
C ALA A 45 -7.22 7.82 11.06
N SER A 46 -6.69 7.83 9.84
CA SER A 46 -6.63 6.63 8.99
C SER A 46 -5.66 5.58 9.53
N THR A 47 -6.07 4.31 9.42
CA THR A 47 -5.23 3.14 9.72
C THR A 47 -4.87 2.45 8.42
N TRP A 48 -3.64 1.97 8.30
CA TRP A 48 -3.12 1.39 7.07
C TRP A 48 -2.49 0.03 7.36
N VAL A 49 -2.50 -0.88 6.40
CA VAL A 49 -1.83 -2.19 6.48
C VAL A 49 -1.04 -2.42 5.19
N VAL A 50 -0.08 -3.34 5.23
CA VAL A 50 0.58 -3.83 4.00
C VAL A 50 -0.45 -4.48 3.10
N CYS A 51 -0.44 -4.10 1.83
CA CYS A 51 -1.40 -4.55 0.84
C CYS A 51 -1.37 -6.08 0.75
N PRO A 52 -2.49 -6.78 1.00
CA PRO A 52 -2.50 -8.24 0.96
C PRO A 52 -2.39 -8.82 -0.44
N ALA A 53 -2.63 -8.03 -1.48
CA ALA A 53 -2.55 -8.49 -2.87
C ALA A 53 -1.11 -8.52 -3.40
N CYS A 54 -0.26 -7.57 -3.01
CA CYS A 54 1.11 -7.45 -3.53
C CYS A 54 2.20 -7.58 -2.46
N ASP A 55 1.83 -7.83 -1.20
CA ASP A 55 2.75 -7.89 -0.06
C ASP A 55 3.64 -6.66 0.13
N GLY A 56 3.21 -5.51 -0.42
CA GLY A 56 3.97 -4.27 -0.35
C GLY A 56 5.03 -4.09 -1.45
N PHE A 57 5.15 -5.02 -2.39
CA PHE A 57 6.20 -5.00 -3.41
C PHE A 57 5.82 -4.25 -4.70
N GLU A 58 4.53 -4.02 -4.95
CA GLU A 58 4.06 -3.41 -6.20
C GLU A 58 3.82 -1.90 -6.06
N MET A 59 4.18 -1.15 -7.11
CA MET A 59 4.11 0.31 -7.15
C MET A 59 3.21 0.85 -8.27
N ILE A 60 2.98 0.08 -9.34
CA ILE A 60 2.32 0.53 -10.56
C ILE A 60 1.04 -0.26 -10.80
N ASP A 61 1.11 -1.59 -10.79
CA ASP A 61 0.02 -2.44 -11.28
C ASP A 61 -1.00 -2.84 -10.19
N CYS A 62 -0.74 -2.48 -8.93
CA CYS A 62 -1.64 -2.72 -7.81
C CYS A 62 -2.34 -1.41 -7.40
N LEU A 63 -3.66 -1.47 -7.16
CA LEU A 63 -4.49 -0.34 -6.71
C LEU A 63 -4.25 0.05 -5.23
N CYS A 64 -3.05 -0.15 -4.73
CA CYS A 64 -2.61 0.24 -3.40
C CYS A 64 -1.79 1.53 -3.44
N ASN A 65 -1.64 2.18 -2.29
CA ASN A 65 -0.80 3.37 -2.16
C ASN A 65 0.63 2.96 -1.84
N GLY A 66 1.38 2.55 -2.88
CA GLY A 66 2.79 2.17 -2.76
C GLY A 66 3.00 1.05 -1.76
N GLY A 67 2.26 -0.05 -1.94
CA GLY A 67 2.31 -1.21 -1.06
C GLY A 67 1.42 -1.16 0.18
N LEU A 68 0.69 -0.06 0.42
CA LEU A 68 -0.20 0.10 1.58
C LEU A 68 -1.66 0.27 1.18
N VAL A 69 -2.58 -0.25 1.98
CA VAL A 69 -4.03 -0.01 1.82
C VAL A 69 -4.60 0.55 3.12
N GLU A 70 -5.53 1.49 2.99
CA GLU A 70 -6.30 1.96 4.14
C GLU A 70 -7.20 0.82 4.62
N ALA A 71 -7.22 0.59 5.92
CA ALA A 71 -7.86 -0.56 6.51
C ALA A 71 -8.86 -0.16 7.59
N GLY A 72 -10.09 -0.64 7.45
CA GLY A 72 -11.04 -0.69 8.54
C GLY A 72 -10.72 -1.82 9.54
N PRO A 73 -11.42 -1.87 10.69
CA PRO A 73 -11.11 -2.80 11.79
C PRO A 73 -11.07 -4.28 11.40
N GLY A 74 -11.89 -4.71 10.44
CA GLY A 74 -11.91 -6.11 9.99
C GLY A 74 -10.64 -6.53 9.25
N LEU A 75 -10.18 -5.71 8.29
CA LEU A 75 -8.95 -6.01 7.56
C LEU A 75 -7.73 -5.95 8.49
N VAL A 76 -7.72 -4.94 9.35
CA VAL A 76 -6.77 -4.81 10.45
C VAL A 76 -6.66 -6.10 11.29
N ALA A 77 -7.79 -6.66 11.73
CA ALA A 77 -7.80 -7.88 12.54
C ALA A 77 -7.26 -9.07 11.73
N ALA A 78 -7.64 -9.18 10.46
CA ALA A 78 -7.17 -10.24 9.56
C ALA A 78 -5.67 -10.17 9.28
N GLN A 79 -5.04 -9.00 9.41
CA GLN A 79 -3.60 -8.82 9.20
C GLN A 79 -2.76 -9.01 10.47
N ARG A 80 -3.39 -9.15 11.64
CA ARG A 80 -2.67 -9.29 12.90
C ARG A 80 -1.85 -10.58 12.93
N GLY A 81 -0.55 -10.46 13.18
CA GLY A 81 0.36 -11.60 13.26
C GLY A 81 0.70 -12.22 11.91
N ARG A 82 0.28 -11.62 10.79
CA ARG A 82 0.73 -12.04 9.46
C ARG A 82 2.22 -11.83 9.34
N VAL A 83 2.94 -12.86 8.88
CA VAL A 83 4.34 -12.77 8.51
C VAL A 83 4.43 -12.26 7.07
N LEU A 84 5.10 -11.14 6.87
CA LEU A 84 5.32 -10.57 5.54
C LEU A 84 6.58 -11.17 4.89
N PRO A 85 6.57 -11.42 3.57
CA PRO A 85 7.77 -11.85 2.87
C PRO A 85 8.80 -10.71 2.82
N VAL A 86 10.08 -11.06 2.87
CA VAL A 86 11.20 -10.11 2.80
C VAL A 86 11.66 -9.81 1.36
N THR A 87 11.20 -10.63 0.41
CA THR A 87 11.49 -10.49 -1.01
C THR A 87 10.22 -10.71 -1.81
N ALA A 88 10.09 -9.97 -2.91
CA ALA A 88 9.03 -10.22 -3.88
C ALA A 88 9.12 -11.68 -4.37
N ALA A 89 7.96 -12.31 -4.58
CA ALA A 89 7.93 -13.54 -5.34
C ALA A 89 8.53 -13.25 -6.73
N PRO A 90 9.32 -14.17 -7.31
CA PRO A 90 9.77 -14.01 -8.68
C PRO A 90 8.53 -13.83 -9.56
N ALA A 91 8.50 -12.75 -10.35
CA ALA A 91 7.44 -12.57 -11.33
C ALA A 91 7.39 -13.83 -12.19
N GLU A 92 6.23 -14.48 -12.28
CA GLU A 92 6.03 -15.53 -13.26
C GLU A 92 6.32 -14.90 -14.63
N VAL A 93 7.44 -15.30 -15.24
CA VAL A 93 7.83 -14.78 -16.55
C VAL A 93 6.76 -15.27 -17.51
N ALA A 94 5.84 -14.38 -17.87
CA ALA A 94 4.89 -14.64 -18.92
C ALA A 94 5.70 -14.99 -20.17
N THR A 95 5.69 -16.26 -20.56
CA THR A 95 6.26 -16.69 -21.83
C THR A 95 5.48 -15.97 -22.92
N VAL A 96 6.07 -14.93 -23.50
CA VAL A 96 5.56 -14.30 -24.71
C VAL A 96 5.68 -15.34 -25.83
N SER A 97 4.60 -16.09 -26.06
CA SER A 97 4.41 -16.84 -27.29
C SER A 97 4.03 -15.85 -28.38
N GLY A 98 5.03 -15.17 -28.97
CA GLY A 98 4.81 -14.35 -30.15
C GLY A 98 4.58 -15.24 -31.38
N PRO A 99 3.67 -14.88 -32.32
CA PRO A 99 3.74 -15.44 -33.67
C PRO A 99 5.02 -14.90 -34.34
N GLY A 100 5.80 -15.80 -34.94
CA GLY A 100 7.06 -15.47 -35.60
C GLY A 100 6.89 -14.43 -36.73
N PRO A 101 7.97 -13.77 -37.16
CA PRO A 101 7.89 -12.77 -38.21
C PRO A 101 7.44 -13.42 -39.53
N GLU A 102 6.27 -13.03 -40.03
CA GLU A 102 5.89 -13.26 -41.43
C GLU A 102 6.79 -12.41 -42.32
N THR A 103 7.70 -13.06 -43.03
CA THR A 103 8.46 -12.49 -44.14
C THR A 103 7.51 -12.25 -45.32
N ALA A 104 7.43 -10.99 -45.77
CA ALA A 104 6.89 -10.61 -47.08
C ALA A 104 8.04 -10.31 -48.04
#